data_AF-A0A162KG37-F1
#
_entry.id   AF-A0A162KG37-F1
#
_cell.length_a   1.000
_cell.length_b   1.000
_cell.length_c   1.000
_cell.angle_alpha   90.00
_cell.angle_beta   90.00
_cell.angle_gamma   90.00
#
_symmetry.space_group_name_H-M   'P 1'
#
loop_
_entity.id
_entity.type
_entity.pdbx_description
1 polymer ?
#
loop_
_entity_poly.entity_id
_entity_poly.type
_entity_poly.pdbx_seq_one_letter_code
_entity_poly.pdbx_strand_id
1 'polypeptide(L)'
;MKDRYMLMWVRIIGFLTLLCCITPAIPVLAHEHGGDVAANMKGPSLLTINTSVISLCIVVILIILLMVRVHKQGPTISQMSGMMVTMTLSMTSSLVVGTVAGLWIEQLFLSAVIGVVFGIIVGGIAGFPLSLLASMDGMLSGIMGGMMGAMFGVMVTMDYPTLSIIFVDIIFVAATLLLYKVLET
;
A
#
# COMPACT_ATOMS: atom_id res chain seq x y z
N MET A 1 27.53 5.75 13.39
CA MET A 1 27.44 4.87 12.19
C MET A 1 26.00 4.47 11.83
N LYS A 2 25.05 4.48 12.78
CA LYS A 2 23.61 4.19 12.56
C LYS A 2 22.92 5.26 11.68
N ASP A 3 23.35 6.51 11.77
CA ASP A 3 22.74 7.66 11.07
C ASP A 3 22.99 7.70 9.55
N ARG A 4 24.09 7.08 9.06
CA ARG A 4 24.38 7.04 7.61
C ARG A 4 23.47 6.07 6.85
N TYR A 5 23.03 4.99 7.50
CA TYR A 5 22.03 4.08 6.94
C TYR A 5 20.63 4.70 6.97
N MET A 6 20.32 5.49 8.00
CA MET A 6 19.07 6.25 8.13
C MET A 6 18.87 7.24 6.97
N LEU A 7 19.91 8.01 6.63
CA LEU A 7 19.85 8.98 5.52
C LEU A 7 19.79 8.30 4.15
N MET A 8 20.44 7.14 3.99
CA MET A 8 20.48 6.41 2.73
C MET A 8 19.14 5.74 2.42
N TRP A 9 18.44 5.21 3.42
CA TRP A 9 17.11 4.61 3.26
C TRP A 9 16.00 5.64 3.05
N VAL A 10 16.04 6.78 3.75
CA VAL A 10 15.11 7.91 3.48
C VAL A 10 15.34 8.47 2.08
N ARG A 11 16.60 8.54 1.61
CA ARG A 11 16.92 8.91 0.23
C ARG A 11 16.47 7.85 -0.78
N ILE A 12 16.59 6.56 -0.49
CA ILE A 12 16.13 5.48 -1.38
C ILE A 12 14.60 5.46 -1.46
N ILE A 13 13.90 5.52 -0.32
CA ILE A 13 12.43 5.57 -0.26
C ILE A 13 11.92 6.85 -0.92
N GLY A 14 12.53 8.00 -0.63
CA GLY A 14 12.21 9.28 -1.25
C GLY A 14 12.53 9.35 -2.74
N PHE A 15 13.59 8.69 -3.21
CA PHE A 15 13.96 8.65 -4.63
C PHE A 15 13.08 7.65 -5.39
N LEU A 16 12.70 6.53 -4.78
CA LEU A 16 11.82 5.52 -5.37
C LEU A 16 10.36 6.03 -5.47
N THR A 17 9.89 6.81 -4.50
CA THR A 17 8.59 7.49 -4.55
C THR A 17 8.59 8.69 -5.48
N LEU A 18 9.68 9.44 -5.57
CA LEU A 18 9.83 10.53 -6.54
C LEU A 18 9.93 9.98 -7.98
N LEU A 19 10.55 8.81 -8.20
CA LEU A 19 10.53 8.08 -9.48
C LEU A 19 9.11 7.57 -9.83
N CYS A 20 8.33 7.17 -8.82
CA CYS A 20 6.93 6.77 -8.97
C CYS A 20 6.00 7.97 -9.25
N CYS A 21 6.31 9.17 -8.74
CA CYS A 21 5.60 10.41 -9.09
C CYS A 21 5.93 10.94 -10.50
N ILE A 22 7.11 10.62 -11.04
CA ILE A 22 7.53 11.09 -12.38
C ILE A 22 6.98 10.21 -13.51
N THR A 23 6.69 8.93 -13.25
CA THR A 23 6.18 8.01 -14.29
C THR A 23 4.77 8.32 -14.82
N PRO A 24 3.80 8.85 -14.03
CA PRO A 24 2.51 9.29 -14.56
C PRO A 24 2.49 10.77 -15.03
N ALA A 25 3.53 11.57 -14.75
CA ALA A 25 3.55 12.99 -15.11
C ALA A 25 3.72 13.24 -16.62
N ILE A 26 4.23 12.26 -17.37
CA ILE A 26 4.49 12.39 -18.81
C ILE A 26 3.20 12.26 -19.66
N PRO A 27 2.27 11.32 -19.40
CA PRO A 27 1.05 11.21 -20.20
C PRO A 27 -0.11 12.14 -19.76
N VAL A 28 -0.17 12.59 -18.49
CA VAL A 28 -1.25 13.49 -18.02
C VAL A 28 -1.20 14.85 -18.70
N LEU A 29 0.00 15.34 -19.05
CA LEU A 29 0.16 16.58 -19.82
C LEU A 29 -0.10 16.43 -21.32
N ALA A 30 -0.20 15.20 -21.84
CA ALA A 30 -0.44 14.94 -23.26
C ALA A 30 -1.92 14.68 -23.62
N HIS A 31 -2.82 14.55 -22.63
CA HIS A 31 -4.23 14.22 -22.85
C HIS A 31 -5.21 15.38 -22.55
N GLU A 32 -4.72 16.61 -22.32
CA GLU A 32 -5.56 17.83 -22.20
C GLU A 32 -5.96 18.45 -23.55
N HIS A 33 -5.90 17.69 -24.65
CA HIS A 33 -6.48 18.11 -25.92
C HIS A 33 -7.26 16.96 -26.56
N GLY A 34 -8.52 16.83 -26.17
CA GLY A 34 -9.43 15.86 -26.77
C GLY A 34 -10.67 15.64 -25.93
N GLY A 35 -11.49 16.68 -25.79
CA GLY A 35 -12.91 16.46 -25.55
C GLY A 35 -13.49 15.58 -26.67
N ASP A 36 -14.37 14.66 -26.26
CA ASP A 36 -15.43 14.08 -27.09
C ASP A 36 -15.04 13.12 -28.23
N VAL A 37 -14.34 12.01 -27.98
CA VAL A 37 -14.54 10.80 -28.83
C VAL A 37 -14.12 9.50 -28.12
N ALA A 38 -14.93 8.44 -28.31
CA ALA A 38 -14.71 7.03 -27.96
C ALA A 38 -15.16 6.60 -26.54
N ALA A 39 -16.46 6.47 -26.26
CA ALA A 39 -17.26 5.33 -26.71
C ALA A 39 -16.42 4.15 -27.27
N ASN A 40 -16.28 3.08 -26.46
CA ASN A 40 -15.83 1.75 -26.87
C ASN A 40 -14.31 1.47 -26.88
N MET A 41 -13.71 1.36 -25.69
CA MET A 41 -12.86 0.20 -25.36
C MET A 41 -13.04 -0.17 -23.88
N LYS A 42 -13.75 -1.28 -23.68
CA LYS A 42 -13.71 -2.10 -22.46
C LYS A 42 -12.26 -2.45 -22.12
N GLY A 43 -11.79 -2.03 -20.96
CA GLY A 43 -10.57 -2.52 -20.33
C GLY A 43 -9.67 -1.38 -19.83
N PRO A 44 -9.00 -1.56 -18.68
CA PRO A 44 -8.05 -0.59 -18.18
C PRO A 44 -6.94 -0.39 -19.22
N SER A 45 -6.59 0.86 -19.49
CA SER A 45 -5.50 1.17 -20.41
C SER A 45 -4.22 0.43 -19.99
N LEU A 46 -3.44 -0.08 -20.95
CA LEU A 46 -2.18 -0.79 -20.70
C LEU A 46 -1.23 -0.01 -19.77
N LEU A 47 -1.34 1.32 -19.78
CA LEU A 47 -0.61 2.22 -18.88
C LEU A 47 -1.08 2.14 -17.43
N THR A 48 -2.39 2.11 -17.17
CA THR A 48 -2.96 1.91 -15.82
C THR A 48 -2.59 0.54 -15.24
N ILE A 49 -2.51 -0.48 -16.09
CA ILE A 49 -2.09 -1.83 -15.69
C ILE A 49 -0.61 -1.83 -15.28
N ASN A 50 0.26 -1.23 -16.09
CA ASN A 50 1.70 -1.25 -15.77
C ASN A 50 2.01 -0.42 -14.51
N THR A 51 1.36 0.73 -14.31
CA THR A 51 1.57 1.56 -13.11
C THR A 51 1.06 0.88 -11.83
N SER A 52 -0.10 0.23 -11.87
CA SER A 52 -0.63 -0.52 -10.72
C SER A 52 0.26 -1.72 -10.35
N VAL A 53 0.81 -2.43 -11.33
CA VAL A 53 1.75 -3.54 -11.08
C VAL A 53 3.06 -3.05 -10.44
N ILE A 54 3.60 -1.92 -10.91
CA ILE A 54 4.82 -1.33 -10.33
C ILE A 54 4.58 -0.89 -8.89
N SER A 55 3.48 -0.17 -8.63
CA SER A 55 3.07 0.25 -7.28
C SER A 55 2.93 -0.95 -6.34
N LEU A 56 2.21 -2.00 -6.77
CA LEU A 56 1.99 -3.20 -5.97
C LEU A 56 3.31 -3.93 -5.67
N CYS A 57 4.23 -4.03 -6.64
CA CYS A 57 5.58 -4.58 -6.43
C CYS A 57 6.36 -3.78 -5.38
N ILE A 58 6.34 -2.44 -5.45
CA ILE A 58 7.02 -1.57 -4.48
C ILE A 58 6.44 -1.75 -3.08
N VAL A 59 5.11 -1.76 -2.97
CA VAL A 59 4.39 -1.94 -1.69
C VAL A 59 4.74 -3.28 -1.06
N VAL A 60 4.73 -4.37 -1.85
CA VAL A 60 5.13 -5.71 -1.37
C VAL A 60 6.58 -5.73 -0.91
N ILE A 61 7.51 -5.12 -1.67
CA ILE A 61 8.92 -5.02 -1.28
C ILE A 61 9.06 -4.24 0.03
N LEU A 62 8.35 -3.12 0.19
CA LEU A 62 8.39 -2.29 1.40
C LEU A 62 7.85 -3.05 2.62
N ILE A 63 6.75 -3.79 2.46
CA ILE A 63 6.16 -4.64 3.50
C ILE A 63 7.18 -5.70 3.94
N ILE A 64 7.79 -6.42 3.00
CA ILE A 64 8.78 -7.45 3.31
C ILE A 64 9.96 -6.86 4.09
N LEU A 65 10.46 -5.69 3.68
CA LEU A 65 11.55 -5.01 4.37
C LEU A 65 11.19 -4.59 5.79
N LEU A 66 10.01 -4.00 5.99
CA LEU A 66 9.51 -3.62 7.31
C LEU A 66 9.32 -4.84 8.20
N MET A 67 8.75 -5.90 7.65
CA MET A 67 8.52 -7.16 8.34
C MET A 67 9.82 -7.82 8.81
N VAL A 68 10.86 -7.84 7.97
CA VAL A 68 12.20 -8.30 8.36
C VAL A 68 12.80 -7.43 9.47
N ARG A 69 12.57 -6.10 9.44
CA ARG A 69 13.04 -5.19 10.50
C ARG A 69 12.30 -5.41 11.82
N VAL A 70 10.98 -5.51 11.77
CA VAL A 70 10.14 -5.82 12.93
C VAL A 70 10.54 -7.16 13.53
N HIS A 71 10.80 -8.17 12.71
CA HIS A 71 11.25 -9.47 13.20
C HIS A 71 12.64 -9.40 13.86
N LYS A 72 13.57 -8.58 13.33
CA LYS A 72 14.90 -8.38 13.91
C LYS A 72 14.90 -7.55 15.20
N GLN A 73 13.95 -6.63 15.36
CA GLN A 73 13.85 -5.73 16.51
C GLN A 73 12.74 -6.12 17.49
N GLY A 74 11.96 -7.15 17.18
CA GLY A 74 10.84 -7.66 17.98
C GLY A 74 11.14 -7.85 19.48
N PRO A 75 12.32 -8.36 19.89
CA PRO A 75 12.64 -8.55 21.31
C PRO A 75 12.82 -7.25 22.10
N THR A 76 13.04 -6.12 21.41
CA THR A 76 13.34 -4.81 22.02
C THR A 76 12.17 -3.83 21.98
N ILE A 77 11.07 -4.18 21.32
CA ILE A 77 9.93 -3.29 21.10
C ILE A 77 8.90 -3.47 22.23
N SER A 78 8.37 -2.35 22.75
CA SER A 78 7.26 -2.35 23.70
C SER A 78 5.99 -2.97 23.07
N GLN A 79 5.20 -3.70 23.87
CA GLN A 79 3.98 -4.34 23.38
C GLN A 79 3.01 -3.36 22.68
N MET A 80 2.88 -2.13 23.20
CA MET A 80 2.01 -1.12 22.58
C MET A 80 2.51 -0.65 21.21
N SER A 81 3.82 -0.44 21.05
CA SER A 81 4.41 -0.07 19.76
C SER A 81 4.30 -1.23 18.76
N GLY A 82 4.46 -2.47 19.23
CA GLY A 82 4.28 -3.67 18.42
C GLY A 82 2.86 -3.77 17.85
N MET A 83 1.84 -3.56 18.66
CA MET A 83 0.43 -3.54 18.21
C MET A 83 0.21 -2.48 17.12
N MET A 84 0.63 -1.23 17.36
CA MET A 84 0.47 -0.14 16.40
C MET A 84 1.18 -0.42 15.06
N VAL A 85 2.37 -1.01 15.10
CA VAL A 85 3.14 -1.38 13.92
C VAL A 85 2.39 -2.42 13.09
N THR A 86 1.90 -3.47 13.73
CA THR A 86 1.18 -4.57 13.04
C THR A 86 -0.14 -4.11 12.43
N MET A 87 -0.89 -3.29 13.17
CA MET A 87 -2.13 -2.67 12.71
C MET A 87 -1.89 -1.83 11.45
N THR A 88 -0.91 -0.91 11.52
CA THR A 88 -0.61 0.02 10.42
C THR A 88 -0.10 -0.73 9.18
N LEU A 89 0.80 -1.70 9.36
CA LEU A 89 1.30 -2.53 8.25
C LEU A 89 0.18 -3.30 7.56
N SER A 90 -0.68 -3.94 8.35
CA SER A 90 -1.78 -4.74 7.85
C SER A 90 -2.84 -3.89 7.15
N MET A 91 -3.23 -2.77 7.75
CA MET A 91 -4.24 -1.85 7.19
C MET A 91 -3.77 -1.23 5.88
N THR A 92 -2.56 -0.67 5.88
CA THR A 92 -2.05 0.07 4.70
C THR A 92 -1.76 -0.87 3.54
N SER A 93 -1.24 -2.07 3.81
CA SER A 93 -0.99 -3.08 2.78
C SER A 93 -2.29 -3.66 2.17
N SER A 94 -3.25 -4.02 3.01
CA SER A 94 -4.55 -4.54 2.56
C SER A 94 -5.37 -3.48 1.83
N LEU A 95 -5.22 -2.20 2.18
CA LEU A 95 -5.86 -1.09 1.48
C LEU A 95 -5.32 -0.97 0.05
N VAL A 96 -3.99 -0.96 -0.14
CA VAL A 96 -3.38 -0.90 -1.49
C VAL A 96 -3.77 -2.12 -2.33
N VAL A 97 -3.70 -3.32 -1.77
CA VAL A 97 -4.06 -4.54 -2.52
C VAL A 97 -5.56 -4.56 -2.83
N GLY A 98 -6.41 -4.14 -1.90
CA GLY A 98 -7.84 -4.01 -2.10
C GLY A 98 -8.20 -3.00 -3.18
N THR A 99 -7.53 -1.85 -3.23
CA THR A 99 -7.77 -0.83 -4.26
C THR A 99 -7.37 -1.31 -5.64
N VAL A 100 -6.19 -1.93 -5.77
CA VAL A 100 -5.73 -2.51 -7.05
C VAL A 100 -6.64 -3.64 -7.50
N ALA A 101 -7.08 -4.52 -6.60
CA ALA A 101 -8.04 -5.57 -6.91
C ALA A 101 -9.42 -4.99 -7.31
N GLY A 102 -9.83 -3.87 -6.71
CA GLY A 102 -11.06 -3.14 -7.06
C GLY A 102 -11.04 -2.62 -8.50
N LEU A 103 -9.90 -2.07 -8.91
CA LEU A 103 -9.69 -1.54 -10.27
C LEU A 103 -9.70 -2.64 -11.35
N TRP A 104 -9.30 -3.87 -11.03
CA TRP A 104 -9.19 -4.95 -12.01
C TRP A 104 -10.46 -5.76 -12.19
N ILE A 105 -11.20 -6.01 -11.11
CA ILE A 105 -12.25 -7.02 -11.09
C ILE A 105 -13.64 -6.36 -11.21
N GLU A 106 -13.76 -5.05 -10.94
CA GLU A 106 -14.99 -4.24 -10.92
C GLU A 106 -16.10 -4.79 -10.00
N GLN A 107 -15.93 -5.98 -9.41
CA GLN A 107 -16.82 -6.63 -8.47
C GLN A 107 -16.32 -6.44 -7.04
N LEU A 108 -17.04 -5.60 -6.29
CA LEU A 108 -16.76 -5.27 -4.89
C LEU A 108 -16.49 -6.51 -4.01
N PHE A 109 -17.30 -7.56 -4.16
CA PHE A 109 -17.17 -8.76 -3.33
C PHE A 109 -15.82 -9.46 -3.53
N LEU A 110 -15.42 -9.69 -4.78
CA LEU A 110 -14.22 -10.46 -5.10
C LEU A 110 -12.96 -9.66 -4.74
N SER A 111 -12.95 -8.36 -5.02
CA SER A 111 -11.88 -7.45 -4.63
C SER A 111 -11.72 -7.34 -3.11
N ALA A 112 -12.85 -7.29 -2.36
CA ALA A 112 -12.82 -7.27 -0.90
C ALA A 112 -12.26 -8.57 -0.32
N VAL A 113 -12.67 -9.73 -0.85
CA VAL A 113 -12.15 -11.02 -0.39
C VAL A 113 -10.64 -11.10 -0.59
N ILE A 114 -10.11 -10.67 -1.74
CA ILE A 114 -8.66 -10.65 -2.00
C ILE A 114 -7.94 -9.72 -1.02
N GLY A 115 -8.44 -8.50 -0.84
CA GLY A 115 -7.83 -7.53 0.09
C GLY A 115 -7.84 -8.01 1.54
N VAL A 116 -8.95 -8.61 1.98
CA VAL A 116 -9.10 -9.15 3.34
C VAL A 116 -8.18 -10.34 3.58
N VAL A 117 -8.14 -11.31 2.67
CA VAL A 117 -7.26 -12.49 2.80
C VAL A 117 -5.80 -12.04 2.84
N PHE A 118 -5.41 -11.10 1.99
CA PHE A 118 -4.06 -10.55 2.01
C PHE A 118 -3.75 -9.84 3.33
N GLY A 119 -4.67 -9.01 3.83
CA GLY A 119 -4.53 -8.32 5.12
C GLY A 119 -4.40 -9.27 6.31
N ILE A 120 -5.18 -10.35 6.36
CA ILE A 120 -5.08 -11.37 7.41
C ILE A 120 -3.69 -12.02 7.40
N ILE A 121 -3.19 -12.40 6.21
CA ILE A 121 -1.87 -13.02 6.06
C ILE A 121 -0.78 -12.05 6.53
N VAL A 122 -0.78 -10.81 6.04
CA VAL A 122 0.23 -9.81 6.41
C VAL A 122 0.18 -9.48 7.89
N GLY A 123 -1.02 -9.22 8.44
CA GLY A 123 -1.21 -8.92 9.86
C GLY A 123 -0.80 -10.06 10.78
N GLY A 124 -1.10 -11.31 10.41
CA GLY A 124 -0.73 -12.49 11.17
C GLY A 124 0.79 -12.69 11.22
N ILE A 125 1.46 -12.65 10.06
CA ILE A 125 2.90 -12.92 10.03
C ILE A 125 3.71 -11.73 10.60
N ALA A 126 3.23 -10.48 10.42
CA ALA A 126 3.85 -9.30 11.02
C ALA A 126 3.73 -9.28 12.56
N GLY A 127 2.62 -9.78 13.11
CA GLY A 127 2.38 -9.81 14.56
C GLY A 127 2.99 -11.00 15.30
N PHE A 128 3.27 -12.11 14.59
CA PHE A 128 3.88 -13.31 15.16
C PHE A 128 5.13 -13.07 16.04
N PRO A 129 6.14 -12.26 15.63
CA PRO A 129 7.33 -12.04 16.45
C PRO A 129 7.15 -11.08 17.65
N LEU A 130 6.00 -10.40 17.76
CA LEU A 130 5.77 -9.36 18.77
C LEU A 130 4.90 -9.88 19.92
N SER A 131 3.67 -10.29 19.62
CA SER A 131 2.75 -10.88 20.59
C SER A 131 1.52 -11.45 19.88
N LEU A 132 0.84 -12.38 20.54
CA LEU A 132 -0.42 -12.95 20.05
C LEU A 132 -1.51 -11.86 19.90
N LEU A 133 -1.55 -10.90 20.81
CA LEU A 133 -2.46 -9.74 20.74
C LEU A 133 -2.17 -8.85 19.52
N ALA A 134 -0.90 -8.55 19.24
CA ALA A 134 -0.52 -7.77 18.06
C ALA A 134 -0.89 -8.49 16.76
N SER A 135 -0.78 -9.82 16.71
CA SER A 135 -1.26 -10.61 15.57
C SER A 135 -2.77 -10.50 15.39
N MET A 136 -3.56 -10.49 16.47
CA MET A 136 -5.02 -10.36 16.37
C MET A 136 -5.44 -8.96 15.91
N ASP A 137 -4.85 -7.91 16.48
CA ASP A 137 -5.09 -6.53 16.05
C ASP A 137 -4.68 -6.31 14.59
N GLY A 138 -3.53 -6.88 14.19
CA GLY A 138 -3.08 -6.87 12.80
C GLY A 138 -4.08 -7.56 11.86
N MET A 139 -4.57 -8.75 12.19
CA MET A 139 -5.56 -9.45 11.37
C MET A 139 -6.88 -8.67 11.26
N LEU A 140 -7.41 -8.17 12.38
CA LEU A 140 -8.65 -7.38 12.41
C LEU A 140 -8.50 -6.09 11.59
N SER A 141 -7.37 -5.42 11.72
CA SER A 141 -7.07 -4.21 10.96
C SER A 141 -6.92 -4.49 9.46
N GLY A 142 -6.36 -5.64 9.09
CA GLY A 142 -6.27 -6.09 7.70
C GLY A 142 -7.64 -6.39 7.07
N ILE A 143 -8.57 -6.96 7.85
CA ILE A 143 -9.97 -7.14 7.41
C ILE A 143 -10.60 -5.78 7.12
N MET A 144 -10.45 -4.81 8.02
CA MET A 144 -10.99 -3.46 7.84
C MET A 144 -10.36 -2.74 6.65
N GLY A 145 -9.03 -2.80 6.53
CA GLY A 145 -8.29 -2.17 5.42
C GLY A 145 -8.64 -2.78 4.06
N GLY A 146 -8.77 -4.11 3.98
CA GLY A 146 -9.14 -4.81 2.74
C GLY A 146 -10.54 -4.46 2.24
N MET A 147 -11.53 -4.42 3.12
CA MET A 147 -12.90 -4.01 2.75
C MET A 147 -12.95 -2.55 2.30
N MET A 148 -12.29 -1.66 3.05
CA MET A 148 -12.26 -0.23 2.71
C MET A 148 -11.49 0.04 1.41
N GLY A 149 -10.38 -0.68 1.19
CA GLY A 149 -9.59 -0.59 -0.04
C GLY A 149 -10.37 -1.05 -1.27
N ALA A 150 -11.08 -2.18 -1.19
CA ALA A 150 -11.91 -2.65 -2.29
C ALA A 150 -13.04 -1.68 -2.65
N MET A 151 -13.70 -1.11 -1.63
CA MET A 151 -14.73 -0.09 -1.85
C MET A 151 -14.15 1.16 -2.52
N PHE A 152 -13.00 1.64 -2.06
CA PHE A 152 -12.30 2.77 -2.67
C PHE A 152 -11.87 2.47 -4.11
N GLY A 153 -11.35 1.27 -4.39
CA GLY A 153 -10.94 0.86 -5.74
C GLY A 153 -12.09 0.88 -6.74
N VAL A 154 -13.21 0.23 -6.43
CA VAL A 154 -14.35 0.15 -7.36
C VAL A 154 -15.03 1.50 -7.54
N MET A 155 -15.20 2.29 -6.48
CA MET A 155 -15.82 3.61 -6.59
C MET A 155 -14.98 4.56 -7.44
N VAL A 156 -13.65 4.56 -7.28
CA VAL A 156 -12.78 5.50 -7.99
C VAL A 156 -12.44 5.06 -9.42
N THR A 157 -12.75 3.81 -9.78
CA THR A 157 -12.64 3.34 -11.18
C THR A 157 -13.47 4.20 -12.13
N MET A 158 -14.57 4.81 -11.64
CA MET A 158 -15.51 5.58 -12.45
C MET A 158 -15.09 7.03 -12.71
N ASP A 159 -14.24 7.61 -11.86
CA ASP A 159 -13.87 9.04 -11.95
C ASP A 159 -12.41 9.25 -12.40
N TYR A 160 -11.43 8.78 -11.60
CA TYR A 160 -10.01 9.06 -11.84
C TYR A 160 -9.09 7.92 -11.33
N PRO A 161 -8.96 6.80 -12.07
CA PRO A 161 -8.23 5.62 -11.60
C PRO A 161 -6.76 5.89 -11.30
N THR A 162 -6.06 6.65 -12.15
CA THR A 162 -4.62 6.93 -11.98
C THR A 162 -4.30 7.82 -10.78
N LEU A 163 -5.11 8.86 -10.52
CA LEU A 163 -4.89 9.77 -9.39
C LEU A 163 -5.11 9.07 -8.04
N SER A 164 -6.06 8.13 -8.00
CA SER A 164 -6.38 7.37 -6.80
C SER A 164 -5.25 6.48 -6.32
N ILE A 165 -4.56 5.81 -7.25
CA ILE A 165 -3.40 4.97 -6.95
C ILE A 165 -2.29 5.82 -6.36
N ILE A 166 -2.00 6.97 -6.99
CA ILE A 166 -0.98 7.90 -6.50
C ILE A 166 -1.31 8.39 -5.09
N PHE A 167 -2.58 8.73 -4.83
CA PHE A 167 -3.01 9.18 -3.51
C PHE A 167 -2.83 8.10 -2.42
N VAL A 168 -3.25 6.87 -2.72
CA VAL A 168 -3.10 5.73 -1.81
C VAL A 168 -1.63 5.40 -1.56
N ASP A 169 -0.79 5.48 -2.59
CA ASP A 169 0.66 5.30 -2.46
C ASP A 169 1.31 6.38 -1.59
N ILE A 170 0.91 7.64 -1.73
CA ILE A 170 1.40 8.73 -0.88
C ILE A 170 1.05 8.48 0.59
N ILE A 171 -0.18 8.04 0.87
CA ILE A 171 -0.62 7.69 2.23
C ILE A 171 0.19 6.50 2.75
N PHE A 172 0.39 5.46 1.93
CA PHE A 172 1.17 4.28 2.30
C PHE A 172 2.61 4.64 2.70
N VAL A 173 3.24 5.52 1.93
CA VAL A 173 4.60 6.03 2.20
C VAL A 173 4.62 6.85 3.48
N ALA A 174 3.68 7.78 3.64
CA ALA A 174 3.60 8.61 4.84
C ALA A 174 3.43 7.76 6.12
N ALA A 175 2.54 6.76 6.07
CA ALA A 175 2.32 5.83 7.17
C ALA A 175 3.58 5.00 7.47
N THR A 176 4.26 4.52 6.44
CA THR A 176 5.51 3.76 6.60
C THR A 176 6.64 4.61 7.20
N LEU A 177 6.77 5.87 6.79
CA LEU A 177 7.78 6.78 7.36
C LEU A 177 7.51 7.06 8.84
N LEU A 178 6.25 7.25 9.20
CA LEU A 178 5.85 7.46 10.60
C LEU A 178 6.14 6.21 11.44
N LEU A 179 5.83 5.03 10.91
CA LEU A 179 6.10 3.76 11.55
C LEU A 179 7.61 3.52 11.75
N TYR A 180 8.43 3.90 10.77
CA TYR A 180 9.89 3.85 10.89
C TYR A 180 10.39 4.75 12.03
N LYS A 181 9.81 5.94 12.20
CA LYS A 181 10.15 6.86 13.30
C LYS A 181 9.77 6.29 14.66
N VAL A 182 8.60 5.68 14.79
CA VAL A 182 8.15 5.02 16.02
C VAL A 182 9.07 3.86 16.40
N LEU A 183 9.53 3.09 15.42
CA LEU A 183 10.43 1.96 15.65
C LEU A 183 11.86 2.38 16.07
N GLU A 184 12.25 3.62 15.78
CA GLU A 184 13.56 4.18 16.14
C GLU A 184 13.60 4.80 17.54
N THR A 185 12.43 5.06 18.14
CA THR A 185 12.27 5.68 19.48
C THR A 185 12.38 4.65 20.59
#